data_AF-A0A7W1RDF0-F1
#
_entry.id   AF-A0A7W1RDF0-F1
#
_cell.length_a   1.000
_cell.length_b   1.000
_cell.length_c   1.000
_cell.angle_alpha   90.00
_cell.angle_beta   90.00
_cell.angle_gamma   90.00
#
_symmetry.space_group_name_H-M   'P 1'
#
loop_
_entity.id
_entity.type
_entity.pdbx_description
1 polymer ?
#
loop_
_entity_poly.entity_id
_entity_poly.type
_entity_poly.pdbx_seq_one_letter_code
_entity_poly.pdbx_strand_id
1 'polypeptide(L)'
;GTHYATLAESPALIERFGELAGRQLVSGGQLVSRELLSRVRGSLFSAFDGQLTRLEGLVVMRAQPAGMNAQQSEAAALFESGLIAGLSAVGVPAVGVELRGTEASQIPWYKEKGISSVDDLDALAGQTALVYALAGDHGTFGAKATADSLLPTLTSSTTQP
;
A
#
# COMPACT_ATOMS: atom_id res chain seq x y z
N GLY A 1 -7.10 -25.80 17.22
CA GLY A 1 -6.54 -25.23 15.98
C GLY A 1 -6.32 -23.75 16.18
N THR A 2 -5.30 -23.17 15.55
CA THR A 2 -5.13 -21.70 15.53
C THR A 2 -6.22 -21.07 14.66
N HIS A 3 -6.60 -19.81 14.93
CA HIS A 3 -7.65 -19.10 14.17
C HIS A 3 -7.40 -19.00 12.65
N TYR A 4 -6.17 -19.24 12.19
CA TYR A 4 -5.76 -19.21 10.78
C TYR A 4 -5.33 -20.57 10.23
N ALA A 5 -5.68 -21.67 10.89
CA ALA A 5 -5.29 -23.02 10.45
C ALA A 5 -5.81 -23.38 9.03
N THR A 6 -6.90 -22.73 8.59
CA THR A 6 -7.54 -22.95 7.28
C THR A 6 -7.44 -21.70 6.39
N LEU A 7 -6.38 -20.89 6.55
CA LEU A 7 -6.22 -19.62 5.82
C LEU A 7 -6.34 -19.81 4.30
N ALA A 8 -5.69 -20.83 3.73
CA ALA A 8 -5.70 -21.09 2.29
C ALA A 8 -7.07 -21.53 1.72
N GLU A 9 -8.01 -21.90 2.59
CA GLU A 9 -9.31 -22.45 2.22
C GLU A 9 -10.47 -21.45 2.45
N SER A 10 -10.17 -20.26 3.01
CA SER A 10 -11.18 -19.29 3.38
C SER A 10 -10.83 -17.88 2.90
N PRO A 11 -11.47 -17.39 1.82
CA PRO A 11 -11.30 -16.04 1.31
C PRO A 11 -11.42 -14.95 2.38
N ALA A 12 -12.44 -15.05 3.23
CA ALA A 12 -12.68 -14.10 4.32
C ALA A 12 -11.57 -14.10 5.37
N LEU A 13 -10.93 -15.25 5.64
CA LEU A 13 -9.79 -15.30 6.55
C LEU A 13 -8.54 -14.70 5.92
N ILE A 14 -8.33 -14.84 4.60
CA ILE A 14 -7.21 -14.24 3.87
C ILE A 14 -7.30 -12.72 3.93
N GLU A 15 -8.47 -12.16 3.61
CA GLU A 15 -8.69 -10.71 3.66
C GLU A 15 -8.52 -10.18 5.09
N ARG A 16 -9.14 -10.83 6.09
CA ARG A 16 -8.97 -10.44 7.49
C ARG A 16 -7.53 -10.55 7.98
N PHE A 17 -6.79 -11.55 7.52
CA PHE A 17 -5.38 -11.70 7.83
C PHE A 17 -4.57 -10.54 7.24
N GLY A 18 -4.85 -10.15 5.99
CA GLY A 18 -4.31 -8.94 5.36
C GLY A 18 -4.61 -7.70 6.19
N GLU A 19 -5.86 -7.49 6.62
CA GLU A 19 -6.26 -6.33 7.42
C GLU A 19 -5.48 -6.21 8.73
N LEU A 20 -5.34 -7.32 9.47
CA LEU A 20 -4.56 -7.31 10.71
C LEU A 20 -3.07 -7.06 10.44
N ALA A 21 -2.51 -7.66 9.39
CA ALA A 21 -1.12 -7.43 9.00
C ALA A 21 -0.89 -5.96 8.64
N GLY A 22 -1.81 -5.34 7.90
CA GLY A 22 -1.76 -3.95 7.49
C GLY A 22 -1.77 -3.02 8.70
N ARG A 23 -2.73 -3.19 9.61
CA ARG A 23 -2.81 -2.40 10.85
C ARG A 23 -1.52 -2.46 11.66
N GLN A 24 -0.95 -3.66 11.81
CA GLN A 24 0.27 -3.88 12.60
C GLN A 24 1.51 -3.30 11.91
N LEU A 25 1.55 -3.29 10.58
CA LEU A 25 2.66 -2.72 9.82
C LEU A 25 2.85 -1.23 10.09
N VAL A 26 1.74 -0.47 10.16
CA VAL A 26 1.79 1.00 10.34
C VAL A 26 1.69 1.46 11.79
N SER A 27 1.02 0.70 12.66
CA SER A 27 0.80 1.12 14.06
C SER A 27 2.07 1.08 14.89
N GLY A 28 2.96 0.12 14.62
CA GLY A 28 4.17 -0.15 15.38
C GLY A 28 3.96 -0.39 16.88
N GLY A 29 5.07 -0.50 17.64
CA GLY A 29 5.06 -0.46 19.11
C GLY A 29 5.44 -1.77 19.83
N GLN A 30 5.47 -1.75 21.16
CA GLN A 30 5.97 -2.84 22.02
C GLN A 30 5.17 -4.16 21.95
N LEU A 31 4.06 -4.17 21.21
CA LEU A 31 3.24 -5.36 21.00
C LEU A 31 3.60 -6.11 19.71
N VAL A 32 4.42 -5.55 18.82
CA VAL A 32 4.82 -6.19 17.54
C VAL A 32 5.38 -7.59 17.78
N SER A 33 6.16 -7.81 18.84
CA SER A 33 6.74 -9.13 19.19
C SER A 33 5.72 -10.19 19.66
N ARG A 34 4.49 -9.78 20.03
CA ARG A 34 3.39 -10.69 20.39
C ARG A 34 2.31 -10.77 19.31
N GLU A 35 2.32 -9.81 18.39
CA GLU A 35 1.41 -9.62 17.29
C GLU A 35 1.62 -10.62 16.15
N LEU A 36 0.57 -10.78 15.34
CA LEU A 36 0.53 -11.69 14.20
C LEU A 36 1.71 -11.47 13.25
N LEU A 37 2.02 -10.20 12.95
CA LEU A 37 3.02 -9.79 11.98
C LEU A 37 4.43 -10.28 12.33
N SER A 38 4.84 -10.26 13.61
CA SER A 38 6.15 -10.82 14.00
C SER A 38 6.25 -12.32 13.79
N ARG A 39 5.14 -13.05 13.95
CA ARG A 39 5.09 -14.51 13.78
C ARG A 39 5.13 -14.92 12.32
N VAL A 40 4.51 -14.12 11.45
CA VAL A 40 4.41 -14.42 10.01
C VAL A 40 5.42 -13.66 9.16
N ARG A 41 6.27 -12.81 9.78
CA ARG A 41 7.28 -11.99 9.10
C ARG A 41 8.14 -12.80 8.13
N GLY A 42 8.64 -13.97 8.57
CA GLY A 42 9.49 -14.82 7.73
C GLY A 42 8.78 -15.45 6.53
N SER A 43 7.45 -15.47 6.53
CA SER A 43 6.62 -15.95 5.41
C SER A 43 6.13 -14.81 4.51
N LEU A 44 5.91 -13.62 5.08
CA LEU A 44 5.43 -12.45 4.32
C LEU A 44 6.54 -11.65 3.66
N PHE A 45 7.71 -11.54 4.31
CA PHE A 45 8.79 -10.70 3.84
C PHE A 45 9.94 -11.55 3.31
N SER A 46 10.19 -11.44 2.00
CA SER A 46 11.43 -11.94 1.39
C SER A 46 12.64 -11.09 1.79
N ALA A 47 12.42 -9.80 2.06
CA ALA A 47 13.41 -8.85 2.57
C ALA A 47 12.73 -7.81 3.48
N PHE A 48 13.49 -7.30 4.45
CA PHE A 48 13.05 -6.21 5.33
C PHE A 48 14.27 -5.46 5.85
N ASP A 49 14.26 -4.14 5.69
CA ASP A 49 15.26 -3.23 6.25
C ASP A 49 14.57 -2.19 7.16
N GLY A 50 15.21 -1.83 8.26
CA GLY A 50 14.67 -0.92 9.26
C GLY A 50 14.01 -1.59 10.48
N GLN A 51 13.00 -0.92 11.04
CA GLN A 51 12.32 -1.34 12.28
C GLN A 51 10.81 -1.14 12.17
N LEU A 52 10.03 -2.11 12.66
CA LEU A 52 8.57 -2.04 12.74
C LEU A 52 8.13 -1.12 13.89
N THR A 53 8.36 0.18 13.69
CA THR A 53 7.86 1.26 14.56
C THR A 53 6.63 1.90 13.93
N ARG A 54 6.02 2.87 14.62
CA ARG A 54 4.89 3.59 14.04
C ARG A 54 5.36 4.32 12.79
N LEU A 55 4.63 4.14 11.68
CA LEU A 55 4.92 4.82 10.43
C LEU A 55 4.20 6.17 10.37
N GLU A 56 4.85 7.15 9.76
CA GLU A 56 4.26 8.47 9.46
C GLU A 56 3.73 8.56 8.03
N GLY A 57 4.15 7.62 7.16
CA GLY A 57 3.69 7.49 5.79
C GLY A 57 4.07 6.12 5.24
N LEU A 58 3.37 5.68 4.20
CA LEU A 58 3.59 4.41 3.53
C LEU A 58 3.60 4.59 2.02
N VAL A 59 4.62 4.03 1.38
CA VAL A 59 4.70 3.91 -0.07
C VAL A 59 4.43 2.45 -0.44
N VAL A 60 3.45 2.20 -1.30
CA VAL A 60 3.07 0.86 -1.75
C VAL A 60 3.40 0.73 -3.23
N MET A 61 4.28 -0.21 -3.56
CA MET A 61 4.56 -0.59 -4.94
C MET A 61 4.12 -2.04 -5.17
N ARG A 62 3.09 -2.23 -6.00
CA ARG A 62 2.61 -3.56 -6.36
C ARG A 62 3.41 -4.12 -7.53
N ALA A 63 3.73 -5.41 -7.41
CA ALA A 63 4.21 -6.22 -8.52
C ALA A 63 3.13 -7.24 -8.86
N GLN A 64 3.06 -7.66 -10.12
CA GLN A 64 2.25 -8.80 -10.54
C GLN A 64 3.19 -9.91 -11.01
N PRO A 65 3.59 -10.83 -10.11
CA PRO A 65 4.47 -11.94 -10.47
C PRO A 65 3.84 -12.82 -11.55
N ALA A 66 4.64 -13.19 -12.55
CA ALA A 66 4.25 -14.22 -13.51
C ALA A 66 4.20 -15.61 -12.84
N GLY A 67 3.32 -16.49 -13.34
CA GLY A 67 3.30 -17.90 -12.95
C GLY A 67 2.41 -18.27 -11.76
N MET A 68 1.62 -17.34 -11.21
CA MET A 68 0.56 -17.69 -10.26
C MET A 68 -0.60 -18.41 -10.98
N ASN A 69 -1.13 -19.45 -10.35
CA ASN A 69 -2.41 -20.03 -10.77
C ASN A 69 -3.60 -19.16 -10.28
N ALA A 70 -4.80 -19.44 -10.78
CA ALA A 70 -5.99 -18.63 -10.47
C ALA A 70 -6.28 -18.51 -8.96
N GLN A 71 -6.13 -19.61 -8.21
CA GLN A 71 -6.34 -19.61 -6.76
C GLN A 71 -5.29 -18.76 -6.02
N GLN A 72 -4.03 -18.82 -6.45
CA GLN A 72 -2.95 -18.01 -5.89
C GLN A 72 -3.16 -16.52 -6.19
N SER A 73 -3.57 -16.18 -7.41
CA SER A 73 -3.89 -14.81 -7.79
C SER A 73 -5.06 -14.25 -6.99
N GLU A 74 -6.12 -15.04 -6.77
CA GLU A 74 -7.26 -14.64 -5.94
C GLU A 74 -6.84 -14.45 -4.48
N ALA A 75 -6.08 -15.39 -3.90
CA ALA A 75 -5.56 -15.28 -2.54
C ALA A 75 -4.67 -14.05 -2.35
N ALA A 76 -3.78 -13.77 -3.32
CA ALA A 76 -2.94 -12.58 -3.30
C ALA A 76 -3.78 -11.30 -3.35
N ALA A 77 -4.78 -11.23 -4.23
CA ALA A 77 -5.66 -10.07 -4.35
C ALA A 77 -6.47 -9.82 -3.06
N LEU A 78 -6.99 -10.87 -2.44
CA LEU A 78 -7.70 -10.77 -1.15
C LEU A 78 -6.77 -10.30 -0.03
N PHE A 79 -5.57 -10.86 0.04
CA PHE A 79 -4.57 -10.45 1.02
C PHE A 79 -4.18 -8.98 0.84
N GLU A 80 -3.89 -8.55 -0.39
CA GLU A 80 -3.52 -7.17 -0.70
C GLU A 80 -4.66 -6.20 -0.43
N SER A 81 -5.91 -6.56 -0.75
CA SER A 81 -7.10 -5.76 -0.42
C SER A 81 -7.23 -5.56 1.09
N GLY A 82 -7.14 -6.66 1.85
CA GLY A 82 -7.14 -6.62 3.31
C GLY A 82 -5.99 -5.77 3.85
N LEU A 83 -4.77 -5.97 3.34
CA LEU A 83 -3.59 -5.23 3.73
C LEU A 83 -3.82 -3.72 3.63
N ILE A 84 -4.24 -3.23 2.47
CA ILE A 84 -4.54 -1.80 2.28
C ILE A 84 -5.67 -1.32 3.19
N ALA A 85 -6.75 -2.09 3.34
CA ALA A 85 -7.83 -1.72 4.25
C ALA A 85 -7.33 -1.55 5.70
N GLY A 86 -6.45 -2.44 6.15
CA GLY A 86 -5.82 -2.37 7.47
C GLY A 86 -4.93 -1.15 7.64
N LEU A 87 -4.16 -0.79 6.59
CA LEU A 87 -3.31 0.39 6.58
C LEU A 87 -4.13 1.68 6.65
N SER A 88 -5.14 1.81 5.78
CA SER A 88 -6.02 2.98 5.71
C SER A 88 -6.78 3.21 7.02
N ALA A 89 -7.14 2.14 7.74
CA ALA A 89 -7.88 2.25 8.99
C ALA A 89 -7.06 2.80 10.17
N VAL A 90 -5.74 2.95 10.04
CA VAL A 90 -4.89 3.59 11.06
C VAL A 90 -4.71 5.10 10.79
N GLY A 91 -5.06 5.56 9.58
CA GLY A 91 -4.98 6.97 9.21
C GLY A 91 -3.58 7.46 8.84
N VAL A 92 -2.65 6.55 8.54
CA VAL A 92 -1.33 6.90 7.99
C VAL A 92 -1.47 7.15 6.48
N PRO A 93 -0.93 8.26 5.93
CA PRO A 93 -0.91 8.50 4.49
C PRO A 93 -0.29 7.31 3.74
N ALA A 94 -1.08 6.70 2.86
CA ALA A 94 -0.64 5.62 1.99
C ALA A 94 -0.70 6.07 0.53
N VAL A 95 0.42 5.91 -0.18
CA VAL A 95 0.55 6.31 -1.59
C VAL A 95 0.97 5.10 -2.41
N GLY A 96 0.12 4.71 -3.36
CA GLY A 96 0.43 3.71 -4.37
C GLY A 96 1.39 4.28 -5.41
N VAL A 97 2.40 3.55 -5.82
CA VAL A 97 3.36 4.02 -6.83
C VAL A 97 3.56 2.98 -7.94
N GLU A 98 3.87 3.46 -9.13
CA GLU A 98 4.36 2.64 -10.24
C GLU A 98 5.51 3.33 -10.99
N LEU A 99 6.27 2.55 -11.76
CA LEU A 99 7.34 3.05 -12.62
C LEU A 99 6.77 3.31 -14.02
N ARG A 100 7.48 4.11 -14.83
CA ARG A 100 7.13 4.35 -16.24
C ARG A 100 6.86 3.08 -17.03
N GLY A 101 7.67 2.04 -16.80
CA GLY A 101 7.60 0.75 -17.51
C GLY A 101 6.65 -0.28 -16.88
N THR A 102 5.86 0.09 -15.86
CA THR A 102 4.92 -0.84 -15.23
C THR A 102 3.75 -1.14 -16.18
N GLU A 103 3.69 -2.38 -16.66
CA GLU A 103 2.58 -2.90 -17.47
C GLU A 103 2.08 -4.23 -16.89
N ALA A 104 0.77 -4.40 -16.63
CA ALA A 104 -0.29 -3.40 -16.71
C ALA A 104 -0.19 -2.35 -15.58
N SER A 105 -0.78 -1.16 -15.78
CA SER A 105 -0.82 -0.11 -14.76
C SER A 105 -1.61 -0.56 -13.52
N GLN A 106 -1.11 -0.22 -12.33
CA GLN A 106 -1.69 -0.48 -11.02
C GLN A 106 -2.55 0.69 -10.52
N ILE A 107 -2.51 1.84 -11.18
CA ILE A 107 -3.29 3.04 -10.84
C ILE A 107 -4.79 2.75 -10.65
N PRO A 108 -5.48 1.98 -11.52
CA PRO A 108 -6.91 1.70 -11.32
C PRO A 108 -7.19 0.98 -9.99
N TRP A 109 -6.29 0.09 -9.58
CA TRP A 109 -6.43 -0.65 -8.33
C TRP A 109 -6.22 0.28 -7.11
N TYR A 110 -5.22 1.18 -7.17
CA TYR A 110 -5.03 2.15 -6.09
C TYR A 110 -6.24 3.10 -5.95
N LYS A 111 -6.82 3.54 -7.08
CA LYS A 111 -8.08 4.32 -7.10
C LYS A 111 -9.24 3.54 -6.45
N GLU A 112 -9.40 2.25 -6.78
CA GLU A 112 -10.42 1.40 -6.16
C GLU A 112 -10.26 1.30 -4.64
N LYS A 113 -9.02 1.24 -4.14
CA LYS A 113 -8.73 1.20 -2.70
C LYS A 113 -8.77 2.57 -2.01
N GLY A 114 -9.06 3.64 -2.76
CA GLY A 114 -9.20 4.99 -2.20
C GLY A 114 -7.89 5.58 -1.67
N ILE A 115 -6.74 5.11 -2.17
CA ILE A 115 -5.43 5.68 -1.81
C ILE A 115 -4.91 6.54 -2.96
N SER A 116 -4.12 7.56 -2.61
CA SER A 116 -3.47 8.42 -3.61
C SER A 116 -2.43 7.61 -4.38
N SER A 117 -2.13 8.01 -5.61
CA SER A 117 -1.20 7.27 -6.44
C SER A 117 -0.30 8.14 -7.28
N VAL A 118 0.92 7.67 -7.53
CA VAL A 118 1.93 8.35 -8.35
C VAL A 118 2.40 7.41 -9.45
N ASP A 119 2.34 7.89 -10.67
CA ASP A 119 2.96 7.30 -11.84
C ASP A 119 4.38 7.83 -12.04
N ASP A 120 5.17 7.13 -12.84
CA ASP A 120 6.50 7.55 -13.25
C ASP A 120 7.43 7.87 -12.06
N LEU A 121 7.42 7.03 -11.01
CA LEU A 121 8.25 7.23 -9.81
C LEU A 121 9.76 7.33 -10.10
N ASP A 122 10.22 6.79 -11.23
CA ASP A 122 11.60 6.91 -11.71
C ASP A 122 11.89 8.23 -12.45
N ALA A 123 10.92 9.16 -12.52
CA ALA A 123 11.08 10.50 -13.03
C ALA A 123 11.02 11.54 -11.89
N LEU A 124 11.68 12.69 -12.09
CA LEU A 124 11.70 13.79 -11.11
C LEU A 124 10.29 14.28 -10.75
N ALA A 125 9.39 14.35 -11.73
CA ALA A 125 8.01 14.75 -11.51
C ALA A 125 7.26 13.76 -10.59
N GLY A 126 7.40 12.45 -10.82
CA GLY A 126 6.81 11.42 -9.96
C GLY A 126 7.37 11.46 -8.54
N GLN A 127 8.69 11.57 -8.38
CA GLN A 127 9.31 11.73 -7.06
C GLN A 127 8.81 12.98 -6.33
N THR A 128 8.64 14.08 -7.06
CA THR A 128 8.07 15.32 -6.50
C THR A 128 6.63 15.11 -6.06
N ALA A 129 5.79 14.50 -6.91
CA ALA A 129 4.40 14.19 -6.58
C ALA A 129 4.27 13.28 -5.35
N LEU A 130 5.17 12.30 -5.19
CA LEU A 130 5.20 11.42 -4.02
C LEU A 130 5.41 12.19 -2.71
N VAL A 131 6.30 13.18 -2.70
CA VAL A 131 6.54 14.00 -1.50
C VAL A 131 5.27 14.73 -1.08
N TYR A 132 4.58 15.37 -2.03
CA TYR A 132 3.32 16.06 -1.75
C TYR A 132 2.19 15.10 -1.34
N ALA A 133 2.10 13.94 -1.99
CA ALA A 133 1.11 12.92 -1.64
C ALA A 133 1.32 12.38 -0.21
N LEU A 134 2.57 12.18 0.22
CA LEU A 134 2.91 11.82 1.60
C LEU A 134 2.65 12.97 2.58
N ALA A 135 2.71 14.23 2.12
CA ALA A 135 2.36 15.41 2.91
C ALA A 135 0.84 15.62 3.06
N GLY A 136 0.01 14.80 2.40
CA GLY A 136 -1.45 14.80 2.53
C GLY A 136 -2.21 15.22 1.27
N ASP A 137 -1.54 15.52 0.17
CA ASP A 137 -2.23 15.80 -1.09
C ASP A 137 -2.86 14.53 -1.66
N HIS A 138 -4.14 14.60 -2.00
CA HIS A 138 -4.90 13.46 -2.50
C HIS A 138 -5.11 13.52 -4.01
N GLY A 139 -4.91 12.38 -4.68
CA GLY A 139 -5.21 12.23 -6.11
C GLY A 139 -4.34 11.19 -6.79
N THR A 140 -4.48 11.10 -8.12
CA THR A 140 -3.58 10.34 -8.99
C THR A 140 -2.70 11.30 -9.79
N PHE A 141 -1.40 11.21 -9.58
CA PHE A 141 -0.41 12.09 -10.19
C PHE A 141 0.44 11.34 -11.22
N GLY A 142 0.70 11.94 -12.37
CA GLY A 142 1.46 11.28 -13.43
C GLY A 142 1.31 11.94 -14.80
N ALA A 143 2.09 11.48 -15.78
CA ALA A 143 2.00 11.98 -17.16
C ALA A 143 1.03 11.18 -18.05
N LYS A 144 0.53 10.01 -17.58
CA LYS A 144 -0.41 9.17 -18.34
C LYS A 144 -1.84 9.69 -18.28
N ALA A 145 -2.67 9.26 -19.23
CA ALA A 145 -4.08 9.69 -19.35
C ALA A 145 -4.97 9.30 -18.15
N THR A 146 -4.51 8.38 -17.31
CA THR A 146 -5.20 7.96 -16.07
C THR A 146 -4.98 8.92 -14.90
N ALA A 147 -4.03 9.85 -15.03
CA ALA A 147 -3.70 10.84 -14.01
C ALA A 147 -4.69 12.00 -13.97
N ASP A 148 -4.98 12.47 -12.77
CA ASP A 148 -5.82 13.63 -12.53
C ASP A 148 -5.02 14.93 -12.81
N SER A 149 -3.71 14.89 -12.55
CA SER A 149 -2.76 15.99 -12.82
C SER A 149 -1.31 15.47 -12.86
N LEU A 150 -0.39 16.26 -13.41
CA LEU A 150 1.05 15.92 -13.39
C LEU A 150 1.64 16.05 -11.97
N LEU A 151 1.24 17.12 -11.27
CA LEU A 151 1.62 17.45 -9.91
C LEU A 151 0.38 17.94 -9.17
N PRO A 152 0.32 17.77 -7.84
CA PRO A 152 -0.75 18.34 -7.04
C PRO A 152 -0.89 19.84 -7.27
N THR A 153 -2.13 20.33 -7.16
CA THR A 153 -2.38 21.76 -7.27
C THR A 153 -1.82 22.41 -6.02
N LEU A 154 -0.76 23.21 -6.16
CA LEU A 154 -0.29 24.08 -5.08
C LEU A 154 -1.36 25.14 -4.83
N THR A 155 -2.39 24.82 -4.04
CA THR A 155 -3.17 25.88 -3.42
C THR A 155 -2.23 26.53 -2.42
N SER A 156 -1.65 27.65 -2.80
CA SER A 156 -1.01 28.56 -1.88
C SER A 156 -2.06 28.95 -0.83
N SER A 157 -2.06 28.28 0.32
CA SER A 157 -2.58 28.89 1.54
C SER A 157 -1.59 29.98 1.95
N THR A 158 -1.58 31.07 1.17
CA THR A 158 -1.07 32.35 1.64
C THR A 158 -2.06 32.82 2.71
N THR A 159 -1.96 32.26 3.92
CA THR A 159 -2.37 33.02 5.09
C THR A 159 -1.21 33.95 5.40
N GLN A 160 -1.31 35.18 4.91
CA GLN A 160 -0.54 36.29 5.45
C GLN A 160 -1.30 37.61 5.24
N PRO A 161 -1.30 38.54 6.20
CA PRO A 161 -0.67 38.52 7.54
C PRO A 161 -1.66 38.31 8.70
#